data_AF-A0A4Q3YKP8-F1
#
_entry.id   AF-A0A4Q3YKP8-F1
#
_cell.length_a   1.000
_cell.length_b   1.000
_cell.length_c   1.000
_cell.angle_alpha   90.00
_cell.angle_beta   90.00
_cell.angle_gamma   90.00
#
_symmetry.space_group_name_H-M   'P 1'
#
loop_
_entity.id
_entity.type
_entity.pdbx_description
1 polymer ?
#
loop_
_entity_poly.entity_id
_entity_poly.type
_entity_poly.pdbx_seq_one_letter_code
_entity_poly.pdbx_strand_id
1 'polypeptide(L)'
;MKTKQDLAKFDHDASEVRDKYRVDALTEASELRGRLALNTEKAQTTRAVLRNIANRSPAALAAIDNDGSPTFAISIDRHVGGVLRNLKVTDNDAIAPGDILRVERADAPLSSQLAEKAIQ
;
A
#
# COMPACT_ATOMS: atom_id res chain seq x y z
N MET A 1 20.79 -32.66 -61.99
CA MET A 1 19.58 -32.93 -61.19
C MET A 1 19.78 -32.63 -59.70
N LYS A 2 20.86 -33.11 -59.07
CA LYS A 2 21.13 -32.95 -57.62
C LYS A 2 21.20 -31.49 -57.13
N THR A 3 21.84 -30.60 -57.89
CA THR A 3 22.02 -29.18 -57.52
C THR A 3 20.71 -28.38 -57.44
N LYS A 4 19.69 -28.73 -58.24
CA LYS A 4 18.38 -28.07 -58.20
C LYS A 4 17.56 -28.50 -56.97
N GLN A 5 17.75 -29.74 -56.53
CA GLN A 5 17.11 -30.28 -55.33
C GLN A 5 17.71 -29.68 -54.06
N ASP A 6 19.04 -29.56 -54.01
CA ASP A 6 19.73 -28.96 -52.86
C ASP A 6 19.36 -27.47 -52.72
N LEU A 7 19.22 -26.73 -53.82
CA LEU A 7 18.77 -25.34 -53.81
C LEU A 7 17.32 -25.21 -53.31
N ALA A 8 16.41 -26.07 -53.78
CA ALA A 8 15.02 -26.05 -53.32
C ALA A 8 14.91 -26.37 -51.80
N LYS A 9 15.78 -27.25 -51.30
CA LYS A 9 15.85 -27.56 -49.87
C LYS A 9 16.37 -26.36 -49.07
N PHE A 10 17.41 -25.69 -49.56
CA PHE A 10 17.93 -24.49 -48.93
C PHE A 10 16.90 -23.35 -48.86
N ASP A 11 16.14 -23.12 -49.93
CA ASP A 11 15.09 -22.10 -49.95
C ASP A 11 13.97 -22.42 -48.95
N HIS A 12 13.63 -23.71 -48.81
CA HIS A 12 12.67 -24.17 -47.81
C HIS A 12 13.18 -23.92 -46.38
N ASP A 13 14.40 -24.35 -46.08
CA ASP A 13 15.03 -24.17 -44.77
C ASP A 13 15.15 -22.68 -44.42
N ALA A 14 15.51 -21.83 -45.40
CA ALA A 14 15.59 -20.39 -45.23
C ALA A 14 14.23 -19.73 -44.96
N SER A 15 13.16 -20.23 -45.57
CA SER A 15 11.79 -19.77 -45.29
C SER A 15 11.36 -20.19 -43.89
N GLU A 16 11.60 -21.45 -43.52
CA GLU A 16 11.22 -21.99 -42.21
C GLU A 16 11.89 -21.22 -41.06
N VAL A 17 13.18 -20.91 -41.21
CA VAL A 17 13.92 -20.11 -40.23
C VAL A 17 13.32 -18.70 -40.09
N ARG A 18 12.95 -18.05 -41.20
CA ARG A 18 12.32 -16.72 -41.17
C ARG A 18 10.96 -16.76 -40.49
N ASP A 19 10.15 -17.76 -40.80
CA ASP A 19 8.82 -17.93 -40.21
C ASP A 19 8.93 -18.18 -38.71
N LYS A 20 9.89 -19.00 -38.28
CA LYS A 20 10.18 -19.23 -36.86
C LYS A 20 10.56 -17.93 -36.14
N TYR A 21 11.53 -17.17 -36.66
CA TYR A 21 11.93 -15.90 -36.05
C TYR A 21 10.77 -14.89 -35.99
N ARG A 22 9.91 -14.89 -37.01
CA ARG A 22 8.72 -14.03 -37.01
C ARG A 22 7.73 -14.43 -35.92
N VAL A 23 7.46 -15.72 -35.76
CA VAL A 23 6.57 -16.24 -34.72
C VAL A 23 7.15 -15.95 -33.33
N ASP A 24 8.44 -16.18 -33.13
CA ASP A 24 9.12 -15.92 -31.86
C ASP A 24 9.04 -14.43 -31.50
N ALA A 25 9.33 -13.53 -32.45
CA ALA A 25 9.23 -12.09 -32.24
C ALA A 25 7.80 -11.61 -31.93
N LEU A 26 6.79 -12.19 -32.59
CA LEU A 26 5.38 -11.87 -32.32
C LEU A 26 4.94 -12.37 -30.93
N THR A 27 5.46 -13.51 -30.51
CA THR A 27 5.19 -14.10 -29.19
C THR A 27 5.81 -13.23 -28.10
N GLU A 28 7.08 -12.87 -28.24
CA GLU A 28 7.78 -11.98 -27.31
C GLU A 28 7.11 -10.60 -27.21
N ALA A 29 6.71 -10.02 -28.35
CA ALA A 29 5.98 -8.75 -28.36
C ALA A 29 4.64 -8.84 -27.61
N SER A 30 3.94 -9.98 -27.72
CA SER A 30 2.68 -10.23 -27.03
C SER A 30 2.88 -10.40 -25.52
N GLU A 31 3.92 -11.12 -25.11
CA GLU A 31 4.29 -11.26 -23.71
C GLU A 31 4.69 -9.92 -23.07
N LEU A 32 5.52 -9.14 -23.77
CA LEU A 32 5.93 -7.81 -23.32
C LEU A 32 4.72 -6.89 -23.15
N ARG A 33 3.79 -6.91 -24.10
CA ARG A 33 2.53 -6.17 -24.00
C ARG A 33 1.72 -6.60 -22.78
N GLY A 34 1.64 -7.90 -22.49
CA GLY A 34 0.99 -8.43 -21.29
C GLY A 34 1.63 -7.91 -20.01
N ARG A 35 2.96 -7.92 -19.92
CA ARG A 35 3.71 -7.39 -18.76
C ARG A 35 3.48 -5.89 -18.57
N LEU A 36 3.46 -5.11 -19.65
CA LEU A 36 3.17 -3.67 -19.61
C LEU A 36 1.74 -3.38 -19.14
N ALA A 37 0.75 -4.14 -19.61
CA ALA A 37 -0.63 -4.02 -19.17
C ALA A 37 -0.75 -4.29 -17.65
N LEU A 38 -0.15 -5.37 -17.15
CA LEU A 38 -0.12 -5.69 -15.72
C LEU A 38 0.53 -4.59 -14.88
N ASN A 39 1.66 -4.04 -15.34
CA ASN A 39 2.31 -2.93 -14.64
C ASN A 39 1.46 -1.66 -14.65
N THR A 40 0.74 -1.40 -15.73
CA THR A 40 -0.17 -0.26 -15.84
C THR A 40 -1.33 -0.38 -14.84
N GLU A 41 -1.92 -1.56 -14.74
CA GLU A 41 -2.99 -1.86 -13.78
C GLU A 41 -2.50 -1.74 -12.33
N LYS A 42 -1.33 -2.30 -12.01
CA LYS A 42 -0.70 -2.15 -10.70
C LYS A 42 -0.48 -0.68 -10.35
N ALA A 43 0.07 0.12 -11.28
CA ALA A 43 0.31 1.53 -11.05
C ALA A 43 -1.00 2.33 -10.84
N GLN A 44 -2.05 2.01 -11.59
CA GLN A 44 -3.37 2.62 -11.40
C GLN A 44 -3.94 2.28 -10.02
N THR A 45 -3.86 1.02 -9.60
CA THR A 45 -4.31 0.57 -8.28
C THR A 45 -3.52 1.25 -7.16
N THR A 46 -2.19 1.30 -7.23
CA THR A 46 -1.36 2.00 -6.24
C THR A 46 -1.71 3.48 -6.15
N ARG A 47 -1.92 4.17 -7.29
CA ARG A 47 -2.37 5.57 -7.29
C ARG A 47 -3.75 5.73 -6.66
N ALA A 48 -4.67 4.80 -6.88
CA ALA A 48 -5.99 4.81 -6.25
C ALA A 48 -5.90 4.60 -4.74
N VAL A 49 -5.02 3.72 -4.27
CA VAL A 49 -4.74 3.52 -2.83
C VAL A 49 -4.15 4.78 -2.22
N LEU A 50 -3.12 5.38 -2.84
CA LEU A 50 -2.52 6.63 -2.37
C LEU A 50 -3.53 7.78 -2.30
N ARG A 51 -4.40 7.92 -3.31
CA ARG A 51 -5.49 8.91 -3.28
C ARG A 51 -6.49 8.62 -2.16
N ASN A 52 -6.83 7.36 -1.93
CA ASN A 52 -7.72 7.00 -0.82
C ASN A 52 -7.10 7.33 0.54
N ILE A 53 -5.79 7.08 0.72
CA ILE A 53 -5.06 7.46 1.95
C ILE A 53 -5.10 8.98 2.12
N ALA A 54 -4.74 9.75 1.08
CA ALA A 54 -4.75 11.21 1.11
C ALA A 54 -6.15 11.78 1.41
N ASN A 55 -7.20 11.21 0.83
CA ASN A 55 -8.58 11.68 1.01
C ASN A 55 -9.19 11.27 2.35
N ARG A 56 -8.85 10.09 2.88
CA ARG A 56 -9.43 9.57 4.13
C ARG A 56 -8.70 10.05 5.37
N SER A 57 -7.44 10.50 5.29
CA SER A 57 -6.75 11.05 6.44
C SER A 57 -5.55 11.92 6.06
N PRO A 58 -5.69 13.25 6.08
CA PRO A 58 -4.55 14.16 6.13
C PRO A 58 -3.61 13.85 7.32
N ALA A 59 -4.14 13.27 8.40
CA ALA A 59 -3.36 12.88 9.58
C ALA A 59 -2.53 11.59 9.37
N ALA A 60 -2.92 10.70 8.46
CA ALA A 60 -2.16 9.48 8.17
C ALA A 60 -0.89 9.77 7.35
N LEU A 61 -0.92 10.78 6.47
CA LEU A 61 0.28 11.25 5.76
C LEU A 61 1.29 11.88 6.73
N ALA A 62 0.81 12.61 7.76
CA ALA A 62 1.66 13.13 8.83
C ALA A 62 2.24 12.03 9.75
N ALA A 63 1.62 10.86 9.80
CA ALA A 63 2.10 9.71 10.58
C ALA A 63 3.17 8.89 9.84
N ILE A 64 3.25 8.97 8.50
CA ILE A 64 4.29 8.30 7.70
C ILE A 64 5.59 9.12 7.71
N ASP A 65 5.49 10.44 7.83
CA ASP A 65 6.65 11.36 7.86
C ASP A 65 7.38 11.39 9.22
N ASN A 66 6.83 10.73 10.24
CA ASN A 66 7.45 10.60 11.55
C ASN A 66 8.05 9.20 11.71
N ASP A 67 9.37 9.16 11.62
CA ASP A 67 10.23 8.01 11.90
C ASP A 67 9.92 7.44 13.31
N GLY A 68 9.11 6.39 13.36
CA GLY A 68 9.00 5.47 14.50
C GLY A 68 8.17 5.89 15.73
N SER A 69 7.56 7.08 15.79
CA SER A 69 6.75 7.49 16.95
C SER A 69 5.30 7.80 16.57
N PRO A 70 4.29 7.12 17.16
CA PRO A 70 2.89 7.41 16.86
C PRO A 70 2.55 8.84 17.29
N THR A 71 2.16 9.68 16.33
CA THR A 71 1.80 11.10 16.54
C THR A 71 0.62 11.28 17.52
N PHE A 72 -0.15 10.21 17.75
CA PHE A 72 -1.31 10.21 18.62
C PHE A 72 -1.23 9.08 19.65
N ALA A 73 -1.52 9.40 20.91
CA ALA A 73 -1.74 8.44 21.97
C ALA A 73 -3.26 8.27 22.18
N ILE A 74 -3.72 7.02 22.12
CA ILE A 74 -5.11 6.67 22.40
C ILE A 74 -5.20 6.17 23.84
N SER A 75 -6.08 6.77 24.62
CA SER A 75 -6.46 6.26 25.95
C SER A 75 -7.97 6.04 26.02
N ILE A 76 -8.39 5.08 26.84
CA ILE A 76 -9.81 4.86 27.15
C ILE A 76 -10.04 5.14 28.62
N ASP A 77 -11.14 5.81 28.92
CA ASP A 77 -11.68 5.90 30.27
C ASP A 77 -12.71 4.77 30.43
N ARG A 78 -12.36 3.73 31.19
CA ARG A 78 -13.21 2.54 31.44
C ARG A 78 -13.59 2.46 32.92
N HIS A 79 -14.87 2.22 33.20
CA HIS A 79 -15.33 1.90 34.55
C HIS A 79 -14.96 0.45 34.91
N VAL A 80 -13.96 0.27 35.78
CA VAL A 80 -13.55 -1.03 36.30
C VAL A 80 -13.82 -1.06 37.80
N GLY A 81 -14.82 -1.84 38.23
CA GLY A 81 -15.16 -2.00 39.65
C GLY A 81 -15.70 -0.72 40.31
N GLY A 82 -16.48 0.09 39.58
CA GLY A 82 -17.05 1.34 40.09
C GLY A 82 -16.10 2.54 40.07
N VAL A 83 -14.83 2.35 39.68
CA VAL A 83 -13.83 3.41 39.56
C VAL A 83 -13.49 3.64 38.09
N LEU A 84 -13.44 4.90 37.69
CA LEU A 84 -13.04 5.31 36.34
C LEU A 84 -11.52 5.19 36.21
N ARG A 85 -11.04 4.36 35.27
CA ARG A 85 -9.63 4.14 35.01
C ARG A 85 -9.28 4.59 33.59
N ASN A 86 -8.25 5.42 33.48
CA ASN A 86 -7.65 5.76 32.19
C ASN A 86 -6.62 4.67 31.82
N LEU A 87 -6.78 4.05 30.65
CA LEU A 87 -5.92 2.99 30.14
C LEU A 87 -5.39 3.42 28.77
N LYS A 88 -4.07 3.39 28.58
CA LYS A 88 -3.47 3.55 27.25
C LYS A 88 -3.74 2.29 26.44
N VAL A 89 -4.29 2.46 25.24
CA VAL A 89 -4.68 1.35 24.36
C VAL A 89 -3.94 1.43 23.03
N THR A 90 -3.73 0.25 22.44
CA THR A 90 -3.21 0.06 21.10
C THR A 90 -4.34 -0.30 20.14
N ASP A 91 -4.09 -0.22 18.82
CA ASP A 91 -5.10 -0.46 17.79
C ASP A 91 -5.79 -1.84 17.87
N ASN A 92 -5.17 -2.81 18.55
CA ASN A 92 -5.67 -4.17 18.68
C ASN A 92 -6.39 -4.45 20.01
N ASP A 93 -6.53 -3.46 20.89
CA ASP A 93 -7.17 -3.64 22.20
C ASP A 93 -8.71 -3.58 22.11
N ALA A 94 -9.39 -4.48 22.82
CA ALA A 94 -10.84 -4.58 22.79
C ALA A 94 -11.52 -3.41 23.54
N ILE A 95 -12.48 -2.77 22.87
CA ILE A 95 -13.30 -1.66 23.40
C ILE A 95 -14.69 -2.19 23.78
N ALA A 96 -15.19 -1.79 24.95
CA ALA A 96 -16.48 -2.19 25.49
C ALA A 96 -17.53 -1.06 25.36
N PRO A 97 -18.83 -1.37 25.27
CA PRO A 97 -19.88 -0.35 25.31
C PRO A 97 -19.83 0.46 26.60
N GLY A 98 -19.76 1.79 26.49
CA GLY A 98 -19.65 2.71 27.64
C GLY A 98 -18.22 3.22 27.89
N ASP A 99 -17.22 2.73 27.15
CA ASP A 99 -15.87 3.29 27.17
C ASP A 99 -15.84 4.66 26.46
N ILE A 100 -15.10 5.62 27.03
CA ILE A 100 -14.84 6.91 26.39
C ILE A 100 -13.43 6.87 25.80
N LEU A 101 -13.32 6.98 24.48
CA LEU A 101 -12.05 7.07 23.77
C LEU A 101 -11.55 8.51 23.76
N ARG A 102 -10.31 8.71 24.20
CA ARG A 102 -9.61 9.97 24.14
C ARG A 102 -8.38 9.84 23.24
N VAL A 103 -8.29 10.71 22.26
CA VAL A 103 -7.17 10.77 21.33
C VAL A 103 -6.42 12.07 21.58
N GLU A 104 -5.19 11.95 22.06
CA GLU A 104 -4.31 13.09 22.34
C GLU A 104 -3.11 13.05 21.40
N ARG A 105 -2.63 14.22 20.99
CA ARG A 105 -1.35 14.32 20.26
C ARG A 105 -0.22 14.02 21.25
N ALA A 106 0.71 13.16 20.87
CA ALA A 106 1.84 12.76 21.73
C ALA A 106 2.72 13.96 22.16
N ASP A 107 2.64 15.08 21.43
CA ASP A 107 3.38 16.32 21.69
C ASP A 107 2.70 17.26 22.70
N ALA A 108 1.51 16.91 23.22
CA ALA A 108 0.81 17.72 24.21
C ALA A 108 1.19 17.25 25.63
N PRO A 109 1.99 18.03 26.40
CA PRO A 109 2.28 17.68 27.78
C PRO A 109 0.99 17.74 28.61
N LEU A 110 0.62 16.58 29.17
CA LEU A 110 -0.53 16.32 30.05
C LEU A 110 -0.52 17.07 31.40
N SER A 111 0.30 18.12 31.57
CA SER A 111 0.49 18.82 32.85
C SER A 111 0.02 20.27 32.89
N SER A 112 -0.39 20.88 31.78
CA SER A 112 -0.72 22.32 31.77
C SER A 112 -2.20 22.67 31.98
N GLN A 113 -3.15 21.74 31.82
CA GLN A 113 -4.58 22.06 31.94
C GLN A 113 -5.19 21.84 33.33
N LEU A 114 -4.51 21.13 34.23
CA LEU A 114 -4.97 20.95 35.62
C LEU A 114 -4.42 22.02 36.58
N ALA A 115 -3.35 22.73 36.22
CA ALA A 115 -2.77 23.79 37.04
C ALA A 115 -3.50 25.14 36.87
N GLU A 116 -4.08 25.43 35.70
CA GLU A 116 -4.69 26.73 35.41
C GLU A 116 -6.08 26.89 36.04
N LYS A 117 -6.74 25.77 36.39
CA LYS A 117 -8.05 25.78 37.07
C LYS A 117 -7.99 25.79 38.60
N ALA A 118 -6.78 25.79 39.18
CA ALA A 118 -6.56 25.81 40.62
C ALA A 118 -6.15 27.20 41.16
N ILE A 119 -6.06 28.23 40.30
CA ILE A 119 -5.65 29.60 40.68
C ILE A 119 -6.65 30.66 40.16
N GLN A 120 -7.92 30.30 39.94
CA GLN A 120 -9.02 31.27 39.81
C GLN A 120 -10.12 30.97 40.83
#